data_AF-A0A7J5RZA4-F1
#
_entry.id   AF-A0A7J5RZA4-F1
#
_cell.length_a   1.000
_cell.length_b   1.000
_cell.length_c   1.000
_cell.angle_alpha   90.00
_cell.angle_beta   90.00
_cell.angle_gamma   90.00
#
_symmetry.space_group_name_H-M   'P 1'
#
loop_
_entity.id
_entity.type
_entity.pdbx_description
1 polymer ?
#
loop_
_entity_poly.entity_id
_entity_poly.type
_entity_poly.pdbx_seq_one_letter_code
_entity_poly.pdbx_strand_id
1 'polypeptide(L)'
;MNDIPPDSLALTGEQKNDVRRMAALGYAPEDIAAYLGLDASECFLFVYDAGIPGTTIRGLIREGVLVSRAAPEIKLHETAEDGNIDAVKLLTEIQERRLFENLLKDMDEYE
;
A
#
# COMPACT_ATOMS: atom_id res chain seq x y z
N MET A 1 8.35 0.33 24.84
CA MET A 1 7.10 0.13 24.09
C MET A 1 6.93 1.41 23.31
N ASN A 2 7.09 1.41 21.98
CA ASN A 2 6.77 2.60 21.21
C ASN A 2 5.26 2.80 21.36
N ASP A 3 4.85 3.93 21.93
CA ASP A 3 3.44 4.32 22.03
C ASP A 3 2.91 4.50 20.60
N ILE A 4 2.43 3.41 20.01
CA ILE A 4 1.65 3.48 18.79
C ILE A 4 0.37 4.21 19.19
N PRO A 5 0.06 5.38 18.60
CA PRO A 5 -1.15 6.10 18.94
C PRO A 5 -2.36 5.20 18.67
N PRO A 6 -3.33 5.16 19.58
CA PRO A 6 -4.54 4.37 19.38
C PRO A 6 -5.29 4.87 18.13
N ASP A 7 -5.97 3.96 17.44
CA ASP A 7 -6.83 4.33 16.30
C ASP A 7 -7.86 5.37 16.74
N SER A 8 -7.95 6.47 15.99
CA SER A 8 -8.94 7.51 16.23
C SER A 8 -10.30 7.13 15.66
N LEU A 9 -10.32 6.30 14.61
CA LEU A 9 -11.52 5.79 13.95
C LEU A 9 -11.55 4.25 13.93
N ALA A 10 -12.65 3.67 14.41
CA ALA A 10 -12.89 2.22 14.34
C ALA A 10 -13.64 1.84 13.05
N LEU A 11 -13.03 1.00 12.21
CA LEU A 11 -13.65 0.46 11.01
C LEU A 11 -14.21 -0.96 11.23
N THR A 12 -15.33 -1.26 10.59
CA THR A 12 -15.87 -2.63 10.48
C THR A 12 -14.99 -3.52 9.60
N GLY A 13 -15.15 -4.85 9.67
CA GLY A 13 -14.36 -5.78 8.86
C GLY A 13 -14.54 -5.57 7.35
N GLU A 14 -15.74 -5.22 6.91
CA GLU A 14 -16.04 -4.92 5.50
C GLU A 14 -15.34 -3.63 5.05
N GLN A 15 -15.49 -2.55 5.82
CA GLN A 15 -14.81 -1.28 5.52
C GLN A 15 -13.29 -1.46 5.45
N LYS A 16 -12.69 -2.29 6.32
CA LYS A 16 -11.24 -2.58 6.24
C LYS A 16 -10.84 -3.23 4.92
N ASN A 17 -11.67 -4.13 4.38
CA ASN A 17 -11.43 -4.76 3.08
C ASN A 17 -11.57 -3.75 1.93
N ASP A 18 -12.55 -2.85 2.03
CA ASP A 18 -12.75 -1.80 1.04
C ASP A 18 -11.61 -0.79 1.03
N VAL A 19 -11.07 -0.41 2.20
CA VAL A 19 -9.85 0.42 2.30
C VAL A 19 -8.70 -0.22 1.53
N ARG A 20 -8.42 -1.51 1.75
CA ARG A 20 -7.35 -2.22 1.02
C ARG A 20 -7.61 -2.22 -0.48
N ARG A 21 -8.84 -2.47 -0.91
CA ARG A 21 -9.20 -2.52 -2.34
C ARG A 21 -9.01 -1.15 -3.01
N MET A 22 -9.49 -0.09 -2.37
CA MET A 22 -9.38 1.25 -2.92
C MET A 22 -7.93 1.74 -2.90
N ALA A 23 -7.17 1.45 -1.85
CA ALA A 23 -5.74 1.74 -1.79
C ALA A 23 -4.94 0.97 -2.84
N ALA A 24 -5.28 -0.30 -3.09
CA ALA A 24 -4.69 -1.11 -4.16
C ALA A 24 -4.87 -0.48 -5.56
N LEU A 25 -5.96 0.25 -5.76
CA LEU A 25 -6.26 0.99 -6.99
C LEU A 25 -5.61 2.40 -7.03
N GLY A 26 -4.95 2.83 -5.96
CA GLY A 26 -4.24 4.10 -5.88
C GLY A 26 -5.08 5.30 -5.46
N TYR A 27 -6.29 5.10 -4.90
CA TYR A 27 -7.10 6.19 -4.38
C TYR A 27 -6.48 6.82 -3.12
N ALA A 28 -6.62 8.15 -3.01
CA ALA A 28 -6.14 8.92 -1.86
C ALA A 28 -7.04 8.68 -0.62
N PRO A 29 -6.53 8.87 0.60
CA PRO A 29 -7.32 8.66 1.82
C PRO A 29 -8.66 9.42 1.85
N GLU A 30 -8.71 10.63 1.28
CA GLU A 30 -9.91 11.46 1.17
C GLU A 30 -10.99 10.80 0.30
N ASP A 31 -10.59 10.26 -0.85
CA ASP A 31 -11.49 9.57 -1.77
C ASP A 31 -11.97 8.24 -1.18
N ILE A 32 -11.09 7.55 -0.44
CA ILE A 32 -11.46 6.31 0.28
C ILE A 32 -12.48 6.62 1.37
N ALA A 33 -12.28 7.66 2.17
CA ALA A 33 -13.23 8.07 3.20
C ALA A 33 -14.60 8.42 2.60
N ALA A 34 -14.62 9.14 1.46
CA ALA A 34 -15.83 9.44 0.72
C ALA A 34 -16.52 8.18 0.17
N TYR A 35 -15.75 7.22 -0.36
CA TYR A 35 -16.26 5.93 -0.84
C TYR A 35 -16.93 5.12 0.27
N LEU A 36 -16.37 5.14 1.48
CA LEU A 36 -16.93 4.45 2.65
C LEU A 36 -18.20 5.12 3.19
N GLY A 37 -18.58 6.29 2.67
CA GLY A 37 -19.77 7.03 3.11
C GLY A 37 -19.63 7.62 4.52
N LEU A 38 -18.40 7.89 4.97
CA LEU A 38 -18.12 8.47 6.28
C LEU A 38 -18.65 9.90 6.39
N ASP A 39 -19.09 10.29 7.58
CA ASP A 39 -19.48 11.67 7.82
C ASP A 39 -18.26 12.62 7.87
N ALA A 40 -18.50 13.93 8.00
CA ALA A 40 -17.40 14.92 7.97
C ALA A 40 -16.39 14.74 9.11
N SER A 41 -16.83 14.31 10.30
CA SER A 41 -15.95 14.10 11.45
C SER A 41 -15.16 12.80 11.28
N GLU A 42 -15.81 11.74 10.82
CA GLU A 42 -15.17 10.46 10.52
C GLU A 42 -14.17 10.57 9.36
N CYS A 43 -14.49 11.33 8.31
CA CYS A 43 -13.57 11.64 7.21
C CYS A 43 -12.28 12.28 7.73
N PHE A 44 -12.41 13.27 8.62
CA PHE A 44 -11.24 13.91 9.23
C PHE A 44 -10.38 12.91 10.01
N LEU A 45 -11.00 12.07 10.85
CA LEU A 45 -10.27 11.06 11.62
C LEU A 45 -9.64 9.99 10.73
N PHE A 46 -10.31 9.59 9.65
CA PHE A 46 -9.78 8.63 8.68
C PHE A 46 -8.49 9.15 8.03
N VAL A 47 -8.52 10.39 7.52
CA VAL A 47 -7.36 11.02 6.88
C VAL A 47 -6.24 11.26 7.90
N TYR A 48 -6.59 11.66 9.12
CA TYR A 48 -5.63 11.81 10.22
C TYR A 48 -4.91 10.49 10.53
N ASP A 49 -5.67 9.40 10.74
CA ASP A 49 -5.11 8.09 11.03
C ASP A 49 -4.28 7.58 9.85
N ALA A 50 -4.71 7.78 8.60
CA ALA A 50 -3.93 7.42 7.40
C ALA A 50 -2.53 8.08 7.38
N GLY A 51 -2.41 9.28 7.93
CA GLY A 51 -1.16 10.03 8.03
C GLY A 51 -0.18 9.50 9.08
N ILE A 52 -0.62 8.68 10.05
CA ILE A 52 0.15 8.37 11.26
C ILE A 52 0.72 6.94 11.22
N PRO A 53 2.05 6.76 11.26
CA PRO A 53 2.68 5.45 11.40
C PRO A 53 2.12 4.65 12.58
N GLY A 54 1.69 3.42 12.30
CA GLY A 54 1.23 2.46 13.30
C GLY A 54 -0.29 2.37 13.49
N THR A 55 -1.07 3.30 12.94
CA THR A 55 -2.55 3.18 12.93
C THR A 55 -3.02 2.07 12.00
N THR A 56 -4.20 1.51 12.29
CA THR A 56 -4.84 0.50 11.46
C THR A 56 -5.10 1.00 10.04
N ILE A 57 -5.63 2.22 9.89
CA ILE A 57 -5.99 2.77 8.57
C ILE A 57 -4.75 2.91 7.68
N ARG A 58 -3.64 3.46 8.22
CA ARG A 58 -2.37 3.52 7.46
C ARG A 58 -1.85 2.14 7.11
N GLY A 59 -1.97 1.18 8.04
CA GLY A 59 -1.60 -0.22 7.79
C GLY A 59 -2.35 -0.82 6.60
N LEU A 60 -3.67 -0.65 6.56
CA LEU A 60 -4.55 -1.16 5.50
C LEU A 60 -4.24 -0.52 4.14
N ILE A 61 -3.97 0.78 4.12
CA ILE A 61 -3.59 1.48 2.88
C ILE A 61 -2.26 0.93 2.35
N ARG A 62 -1.25 0.80 3.21
CA ARG A 62 0.05 0.21 2.83
C ARG A 62 -0.09 -1.23 2.35
N GLU A 63 -0.93 -2.02 3.02
CA GLU A 63 -1.21 -3.40 2.63
C GLU A 63 -1.86 -3.46 1.24
N GLY A 64 -2.88 -2.65 0.97
CA GLY A 64 -3.54 -2.57 -0.34
C GLY A 64 -2.56 -2.23 -1.46
N VAL A 65 -1.76 -1.19 -1.28
CA VAL A 65 -0.73 -0.77 -2.25
C VAL A 65 0.33 -1.83 -2.45
N LEU A 66 0.76 -2.52 -1.38
CA LEU A 66 1.74 -3.60 -1.48
C LEU A 66 1.18 -4.76 -2.30
N VAL A 67 -0.04 -5.21 -1.99
CA VAL A 67 -0.67 -6.36 -2.66
C VAL A 67 -0.91 -6.07 -4.14
N SER A 68 -1.32 -4.86 -4.52
CA SER A 68 -1.55 -4.51 -5.93
C SER A 68 -0.28 -4.55 -6.77
N ARG A 69 0.87 -4.22 -6.17
CA ARG A 69 2.19 -4.32 -6.82
C ARG A 69 2.73 -5.73 -6.80
N ALA A 70 2.59 -6.43 -5.67
CA ALA A 70 3.17 -7.75 -5.48
C ALA A 70 2.44 -8.84 -6.27
N ALA A 71 1.11 -8.82 -6.32
CA ALA A 71 0.36 -9.92 -6.94
C ALA A 71 0.66 -10.12 -8.45
N PRO A 72 0.73 -9.07 -9.29
CA PRO A 72 1.14 -9.23 -10.69
C PRO A 72 2.58 -9.75 -10.83
N GLU A 73 3.49 -9.28 -9.96
CA GLU A 73 4.90 -9.69 -10.00
C GLU A 73 5.11 -11.12 -9.52
N ILE A 74 4.36 -11.58 -8.51
CA ILE A 74 4.36 -12.98 -8.08
C ILE A 74 3.93 -13.87 -9.25
N LYS A 75 2.83 -13.52 -9.92
CA LYS A 75 2.36 -14.28 -11.09
C LYS A 75 3.37 -14.24 -12.25
N LEU A 76 4.03 -13.10 -12.45
CA LEU A 76 5.09 -12.96 -13.44
C LEU A 76 6.29 -13.85 -13.10
N HIS A 77 6.65 -13.91 -11.82
CA HIS A 77 7.71 -14.78 -11.31
C HIS A 77 7.39 -16.26 -11.53
N GLU A 78 6.20 -16.72 -11.16
CA GLU A 78 5.73 -18.10 -11.43
C GLU A 78 5.84 -18.43 -12.93
N THR A 79 5.43 -17.51 -13.79
CA THR A 79 5.52 -17.67 -15.26
C THR A 79 6.98 -17.74 -15.74
N ALA A 80 7.89 -17.01 -15.09
CA ALA A 80 9.32 -17.04 -15.37
C ALA A 80 9.97 -18.36 -14.91
N GLU A 81 9.56 -18.90 -13.76
CA GLU A 81 10.00 -20.22 -13.25
C GLU A 81 9.61 -21.35 -14.20
N ASP A 82 8.45 -21.24 -14.85
CA ASP A 82 8.01 -22.17 -15.90
C ASP A 82 8.79 -22.04 -17.23
N GLY A 83 9.81 -21.17 -17.28
CA GLY A 83 10.73 -21.04 -18.42
C GLY A 83 10.28 -20.06 -19.50
N ASN A 84 9.30 -19.19 -19.23
CA ASN A 84 8.90 -18.14 -20.16
C ASN A 84 9.97 -17.04 -20.23
N ILE A 85 10.68 -16.96 -21.36
CA ILE A 85 11.79 -16.03 -21.58
C ILE A 85 11.34 -14.55 -21.51
N ASP A 86 10.13 -14.24 -21.97
CA ASP A 86 9.62 -12.86 -21.93
C ASP A 86 9.30 -12.44 -20.49
N ALA A 87 8.77 -13.36 -19.68
CA ALA A 87 8.55 -13.14 -18.26
C ALA A 87 9.87 -12.93 -17.50
N VAL A 88 10.90 -13.74 -17.80
CA VAL A 88 12.25 -13.58 -17.23
C VAL A 88 12.81 -12.20 -17.52
N LYS A 89 12.77 -11.75 -18.77
CA LYS A 89 13.29 -10.42 -19.16
C LYS A 89 12.57 -9.30 -18.43
N LEU A 90 11.24 -9.32 -18.44
CA LEU A 90 10.44 -8.30 -17.78
C LEU A 90 10.66 -8.27 -16.26
N LEU A 91 10.81 -9.44 -15.64
CA LEU A 91 11.07 -9.53 -14.20
C LEU A 91 12.45 -8.95 -13.85
N THR A 92 13.49 -9.21 -14.66
CA THR A 92 14.82 -8.61 -14.48
C THR A 92 14.76 -7.09 -14.55
N GLU A 93 14.07 -6.52 -15.54
CA GLU A 93 13.90 -5.06 -15.67
C GLU A 93 13.23 -4.43 -14.44
N ILE A 94 12.20 -5.10 -13.91
CA ILE A 94 11.51 -4.66 -12.69
C ILE A 94 12.44 -4.71 -11.47
N GLN A 95 13.23 -5.77 -11.33
CA GLN A 95 14.17 -5.95 -10.22
C GLN A 95 15.30 -4.92 -10.26
N GLU A 96 15.88 -4.66 -11.44
CA GLU A 96 16.92 -3.64 -11.62
C GLU A 96 16.40 -2.24 -11.28
N ARG A 97 15.19 -1.89 -11.74
CA ARG A 97 14.56 -0.61 -11.40
C ARG A 97 14.37 -0.47 -9.89
N ARG A 98 13.89 -1.51 -9.20
CA ARG A 98 13.71 -1.49 -7.74
C ARG A 98 15.03 -1.33 -7.00
N LEU A 99 16.06 -2.03 -7.44
CA LEU A 99 17.40 -1.89 -6.87
C LEU A 99 17.88 -0.44 -6.98
N PHE A 100 17.71 0.17 -8.15
CA PHE A 100 18.06 1.57 -8.37
C PHE A 100 17.25 2.54 -7.50
N GLU A 101 15.91 2.38 -7.43
CA GLU A 101 15.05 3.21 -6.58
C GLU A 101 15.40 3.09 -5.09
N ASN A 102 15.78 1.90 -4.62
CA ASN A 102 16.21 1.71 -3.24
C ASN A 102 17.56 2.38 -2.97
N LEU A 103 18.52 2.24 -3.89
CA LEU A 103 19.82 2.91 -3.78
C LEU A 103 19.69 4.44 -3.73
N LEU A 104 18.78 5.02 -4.53
CA LEU A 104 18.51 6.47 -4.47
C LEU A 104 17.97 6.89 -3.10
N LYS A 105 17.01 6.15 -2.54
CA LYS A 105 16.49 6.45 -1.19
C LYS A 105 17.57 6.37 -0.12
N ASP A 106 18.41 5.34 -0.20
CA ASP A 106 19.52 5.18 0.74
C ASP A 106 20.50 6.36 0.64
N MET A 107 20.71 6.94 -0.54
CA MET A 107 21.55 8.13 -0.72
C MET A 107 20.91 9.40 -0.14
N ASP A 108 19.61 9.60 -0.35
CA ASP A 108 18.87 10.77 0.15
C ASP A 108 18.74 10.77 1.69
N GLU A 109 18.87 9.62 2.35
CA GLU A 109 18.85 9.51 3.82
C GLU A 109 20.17 9.92 4.50
N TYR A 110 21.24 10.26 3.75
CA TYR A 110 22.53 10.74 4.28
C TYR A 110 22.77 12.26 4.17
N GLU A 111 21.77 13.07 3.77
CA GLU A 111 21.79 14.55 3.83
C GLU A 111 21.03 15.12 5.04
#